data_AF-A0A952E2N9-F1
#
_entry.id   AF-A0A952E2N9-F1
#
_cell.length_a   1.000
_cell.length_b   1.000
_cell.length_c   1.000
_cell.angle_alpha   90.00
_cell.angle_beta   90.00
_cell.angle_gamma   90.00
#
_symmetry.space_group_name_H-M   'P 1'
#
loop_
_entity.id
_entity.type
_entity.pdbx_description
1 polymer ?
#
loop_
_entity_poly.entity_id
_entity_poly.type
_entity_poly.pdbx_seq_one_letter_code
_entity_poly.pdbx_strand_id
1 'polypeptide(L)' 'MKYFALIDNQEYEIEIDGEQVWVNGNQVDIDFSRSGVPELYSILIDGRSFEVLIEEHRQDYAV' A
#
# COMPACT_ATOMS: atom_id res chain seq x y z
N MET A 1 6.64 4.03 -11.61
CA MET A 1 7.34 4.69 -10.48
C MET A 1 7.82 3.62 -9.50
N LYS A 2 8.99 3.81 -8.88
CA LYS A 2 9.58 2.89 -7.90
C LYS A 2 9.52 3.51 -6.50
N TYR A 3 9.13 2.72 -5.51
CA TYR A 3 9.00 3.08 -4.11
C TYR A 3 9.66 1.99 -3.24
N PHE A 4 9.98 2.35 -2.00
CA PHE A 4 10.50 1.43 -1.01
C PHE A 4 9.69 1.58 0.27
N ALA A 5 9.25 0.46 0.84
CA ALA A 5 8.53 0.41 2.11
C ALA A 5 9.30 -0.46 3.11
N LEU A 6 9.29 -0.07 4.38
CA LEU A 6 9.91 -0.83 5.47
C LEU A 6 8.81 -1.33 6.41
N ILE A 7 8.66 -2.65 6.53
CA ILE A 7 7.73 -3.30 7.46
C ILE A 7 8.55 -4.27 8.30
N ASP A 8 8.49 -4.15 9.62
CA ASP A 8 9.25 -4.99 10.56
C ASP A 8 10.73 -5.12 10.20
N ASN A 9 11.36 -4.00 9.83
CA ASN A 9 12.76 -3.92 9.44
C ASN A 9 13.13 -4.68 8.15
N GLN A 10 12.11 -5.12 7.39
CA GLN A 10 12.25 -5.70 6.07
C GLN A 10 11.86 -4.67 5.01
N GLU A 11 12.76 -4.44 4.06
CA GLU A 11 12.50 -3.55 2.93
C GLU A 11 11.78 -4.29 1.81
N TYR A 12 10.82 -3.59 1.20
CA TYR A 12 10.04 -4.04 0.06
C TYR A 12 10.18 -3.03 -1.06
N GLU A 13 10.62 -3.50 -2.22
CA GLU A 13 10.61 -2.71 -3.45
C GLU A 13 9.22 -2.80 -4.08
N ILE A 14 8.63 -1.65 -4.39
CA ILE A 14 7.31 -1.54 -4.99
C ILE A 14 7.45 -0.79 -6.32
N GLU A 15 7.04 -1.43 -7.41
CA GLU A 15 6.96 -0.79 -8.73
C GLU A 15 5.50 -0.62 -9.13
N ILE A 16 5.13 0.57 -9.61
CA ILE A 16 3.79 0.91 -10.07
C ILE A 16 3.88 1.45 -11.50
N ASP A 17 3.25 0.78 -12.47
CA ASP A 17 3.15 1.25 -13.86
C ASP A 17 1.69 1.21 -14.33
N GLY A 18 1.05 2.38 -14.38
CA GLY A 18 -0.40 2.46 -14.58
C GLY A 18 -1.15 1.74 -13.46
N GLU A 19 -1.89 0.69 -13.83
CA GLU A 19 -2.64 -0.18 -12.91
C GLU A 19 -1.85 -1.42 -12.49
N GLN A 20 -0.65 -1.64 -13.04
CA GLN A 20 0.16 -2.80 -12.72
C GLN A 20 1.07 -2.50 -11.53
N VAL A 21 1.08 -3.42 -10.56
CA VAL A 21 1.87 -3.32 -9.34
C VAL A 21 2.77 -4.55 -9.21
N TRP A 22 4.03 -4.33 -8.85
CA TRP A 22 4.98 -5.37 -8.50
C TRP A 22 5.54 -5.14 -7.10
N VAL A 23 5.67 -6.22 -6.34
CA VAL A 23 6.34 -6.24 -5.03
C VAL A 23 7.53 -7.19 -5.12
N ASN A 24 8.73 -6.67 -4.93
CA ASN A 24 9.99 -7.41 -5.08
C ASN A 24 10.06 -8.15 -6.44
N GLY A 25 9.63 -7.49 -7.52
CA GLY A 25 9.59 -8.03 -8.88
C GLY A 25 8.46 -9.03 -9.16
N ASN A 26 7.62 -9.38 -8.18
CA ASN A 26 6.46 -10.25 -8.37
C ASN A 26 5.22 -9.40 -8.63
N GLN A 27 4.51 -9.66 -9.72
CA GLN A 27 3.27 -8.97 -10.03
C GLN A 27 2.19 -9.36 -9.02
N VAL A 28 1.47 -8.36 -8.51
CA VAL A 28 0.36 -8.54 -7.58
C VAL A 28 -0.91 -8.01 -8.24
N ASP A 29 -1.96 -8.83 -8.26
CA ASP A 29 -3.29 -8.39 -8.71
C ASP A 29 -3.98 -7.67 -7.55
N ILE A 30 -4.12 -6.36 -7.68
CA ILE A 30 -4.67 -5.49 -6.64
C ILE A 30 -5.65 -4.48 -7.22
N ASP A 31 -6.79 -4.37 -6.56
CA ASP A 31 -7.77 -3.30 -6.77
C ASP A 31 -8.10 -2.68 -5.42
N PHE A 32 -8.30 -1.37 -5.36
CA PHE A 32 -8.70 -0.70 -4.14
C PHE A 32 -9.64 0.46 -4.42
N SER A 33 -10.57 0.65 -3.50
CA SER A 33 -11.47 1.79 -3.51
C SER A 33 -11.56 2.38 -2.11
N ARG A 34 -11.71 3.70 -2.04
CA ARG A 34 -12.01 4.36 -0.78
C ARG A 34 -13.44 4.04 -0.40
N SER A 35 -13.63 3.38 0.74
CA SER A 35 -14.94 2.92 1.22
C SER A 35 -15.55 3.83 2.28
N GLY A 36 -14.75 4.70 2.92
CA GLY A 36 -15.27 5.58 3.96
C GLY A 36 -14.35 6.71 4.44
N VAL A 37 -14.76 7.29 5.55
CA VAL A 37 -14.03 8.33 6.29
C VAL A 37 -13.96 7.98 7.79
N PRO A 38 -12.82 8.25 8.46
CA PRO A 38 -11.55 8.71 7.89
C PRO A 38 -10.82 7.55 7.16
N GLU A 39 -10.16 7.88 6.04
CA GLU A 39 -9.23 7.05 5.24
C GLU A 39 -9.38 5.52 5.31
N LEU A 40 -10.62 5.03 5.16
CA LEU A 40 -10.93 3.61 5.08
C LEU A 40 -10.95 3.17 3.62
N TYR A 41 -10.22 2.10 3.32
CA TYR A 41 -10.08 1.52 2.01
C TYR A 41 -10.56 0.06 2.02
N SER A 42 -11.30 -0.30 0.97
CA SER A 42 -11.56 -1.69 0.64
C SER A 42 -10.56 -2.12 -0.43
N ILE A 43 -9.85 -3.21 -0.16
CA ILE A 43 -8.79 -3.73 -1.04
C ILE A 43 -9.13 -5.16 -1.45
N LEU A 44 -8.94 -5.47 -2.72
CA LEU A 44 -8.95 -6.82 -3.27
C LEU A 44 -7.51 -7.19 -3.64
N ILE A 45 -6.98 -8.25 -3.02
CA ILE A 45 -5.65 -8.78 -3.35
C ILE A 45 -5.81 -10.27 -3.64
N ASP A 46 -5.39 -10.72 -4.82
CA ASP A 46 -5.49 -12.12 -5.27
C ASP A 46 -6.91 -12.72 -5.03
N GLY A 47 -7.94 -11.90 -5.32
CA GLY A 47 -9.35 -12.28 -5.15
C GLY A 47 -9.87 -12.33 -3.70
N ARG A 48 -9.11 -11.82 -2.73
CA ARG A 48 -9.50 -11.75 -1.31
C ARG A 48 -9.77 -10.31 -0.90
N SER A 49 -10.87 -10.07 -0.19
CA SER A 49 -11.25 -8.76 0.32
C SER A 49 -10.65 -8.46 1.68
N PHE A 50 -10.13 -7.24 1.83
CA PHE A 50 -9.61 -6.68 3.07
C PHE A 50 -10.15 -5.27 3.28
N GLU A 51 -10.23 -4.87 4.55
CA GLU A 51 -10.45 -3.48 4.94
C GLU A 51 -9.19 -2.93 5.60
N VAL A 52 -8.77 -1.74 5.17
CA VAL A 52 -7.56 -1.08 5.67
C VAL A 52 -7.92 0.35 6.08
N LEU A 53 -7.65 0.66 7.34
CA LEU A 53 -7.69 2.01 7.87
C LEU A 53 -6.28 2.61 7.79
N ILE A 54 -6.14 3.76 7.13
CA ILE A 54 -4.88 4.50 7.08
C ILE A 54 -4.97 5.68 8.05
N GLU A 55 -3.94 5.85 8.86
CA GLU A 55 -3.78 6.99 9.74
C GLU A 55 -2.45 7.67 9.44
N GLU A 56 -2.48 8.97 9.09
CA GLU A 56 -1.26 9.76 8.95
C GLU A 56 -0.59 9.95 10.31
N HIS A 57 0.48 9.20 10.58
CA HIS A 57 1.34 9.49 11.72
C HIS A 57 2.43 10.48 11.30
N ARG A 58 2.16 11.79 11.42
CA ARG A 58 3.21 12.80 11.28
C ARG A 58 4.23 12.62 12.39
N GLN A 59 5.42 12.13 12.05
CA GLN A 59 6.57 12.28 12.92
C GLN A 59 7.13 13.69 12.69
N ASP A 60 6.89 14.57 13.67
CA ASP A 60 7.58 15.85 13.71
C ASP A 60 9.06 15.57 13.98
N TYR A 61 9.91 15.73 12.96
CA TYR A 61 11.35 15.74 13.16
C TYR A 61 11.70 16.99 13.96
N ALA A 62 11.91 16.85 15.27
CA ALA A 62 12.57 17.87 16.06
C ALA A 62 14.06 17.89 15.67
N VAL A 63 14.48 18.95 14.98
CA VAL A 63 15.89 19.24 14.66
C VAL A 63 16.57 19.86 15.89
#